data_AF-A0A2E1VLT0-F1
#
_entry.id   AF-A0A2E1VLT0-F1
#
_cell.length_a   1.000
_cell.length_b   1.000
_cell.length_c   1.000
_cell.angle_alpha   90.00
_cell.angle_beta   90.00
_cell.angle_gamma   90.00
#
_symmetry.space_group_name_H-M   'P 1'
#
loop_
_entity.id
_entity.type
_entity.pdbx_description
1 polymer ?
#
loop_
_entity_poly.entity_id
_entity_poly.type
_entity_poly.pdbx_seq_one_letter_code
_entity_poly.pdbx_strand_id
1 'polypeptide(L)'
;MKITKFINILILIIFIFNINYVNSEDDIISLKDLYKQQNLKSEIGKLKYLSHFSLQCSSLFQAINEVLPNNNILLASINLQEGAIITKIMLQKTEQRKIKEETDEQIIFMKNKYLYLMNKNKKANGKYISSSDIISNDQEICKKFVPRFYKFLRSNSFTIKK
;
A
#
# COMPACT_ATOMS: atom_id res chain seq x y z
N MET A 1 -50.23 16.56 -6.77
CA MET A 1 -49.41 15.41 -7.26
C MET A 1 -48.22 15.88 -8.10
N LYS A 2 -47.35 16.76 -7.56
CA LYS A 2 -46.17 17.30 -8.29
C LYS A 2 -44.94 17.39 -7.39
N ILE A 3 -45.11 17.76 -6.12
CA ILE A 3 -44.01 17.93 -5.16
C ILE A 3 -43.40 16.59 -4.72
N THR A 4 -44.21 15.58 -4.40
CA THR A 4 -43.70 14.25 -3.98
C THR A 4 -42.95 13.51 -5.09
N LYS A 5 -43.41 13.63 -6.35
CA LYS A 5 -42.65 13.11 -7.51
C LYS A 5 -41.34 13.86 -7.71
N PHE A 6 -41.32 15.18 -7.52
CA PHE A 6 -40.11 15.99 -7.62
C PHE A 6 -39.09 15.64 -6.53
N ILE A 7 -39.54 15.46 -5.28
CA ILE A 7 -38.69 15.02 -4.17
C ILE A 7 -38.13 13.62 -4.44
N ASN A 8 -38.94 12.68 -4.93
CA ASN A 8 -38.46 11.34 -5.26
C ASN A 8 -37.48 11.32 -6.44
N ILE A 9 -37.67 12.19 -7.44
CA ILE A 9 -36.71 12.38 -8.53
C ILE A 9 -35.42 13.02 -8.01
N LEU A 10 -35.50 13.99 -7.10
CA LEU A 10 -34.32 14.62 -6.50
C LEU A 10 -33.53 13.63 -5.65
N ILE A 11 -34.21 12.78 -4.86
CA ILE A 11 -33.58 11.70 -4.09
C ILE A 11 -32.94 10.68 -5.04
N LEU A 12 -33.60 10.31 -6.14
CA LEU A 12 -33.05 9.41 -7.14
C LEU A 12 -31.83 10.02 -7.85
N ILE A 13 -31.86 11.31 -8.19
CA ILE A 13 -30.72 12.03 -8.76
C ILE A 13 -29.58 12.13 -7.75
N ILE A 14 -29.85 12.40 -6.46
CA ILE A 14 -28.84 12.37 -5.40
C ILE A 14 -28.27 10.95 -5.23
N PHE A 15 -29.09 9.91 -5.35
CA PHE A 15 -28.63 8.52 -5.32
C PHE A 15 -27.78 8.16 -6.55
N ILE A 16 -28.18 8.58 -7.76
CA ILE A 16 -27.44 8.34 -9.02
C ILE A 16 -26.16 9.19 -9.05
N PHE A 17 -26.20 10.44 -8.59
CA PHE A 17 -24.99 11.27 -8.43
C PHE A 17 -24.10 10.76 -7.32
N ASN A 18 -24.62 10.19 -6.23
CA ASN A 18 -23.80 9.48 -5.24
C ASN A 18 -23.20 8.20 -5.82
N ILE A 19 -23.92 7.45 -6.65
CA ILE A 19 -23.36 6.28 -7.36
C ILE A 19 -22.25 6.72 -8.34
N ASN A 20 -22.39 7.87 -8.98
CA ASN A 20 -21.33 8.49 -9.81
C ASN A 20 -20.26 9.24 -8.99
N TYR A 21 -20.48 9.46 -7.68
CA TYR A 21 -19.49 9.90 -6.70
C TYR A 21 -18.85 8.72 -5.94
N VAL A 22 -19.32 7.48 -6.16
CA VAL A 22 -18.53 6.27 -5.96
C VAL A 22 -17.61 6.10 -7.18
N ASN A 23 -16.85 7.13 -7.50
CA ASN A 23 -15.46 6.93 -7.90
C ASN A 23 -14.72 6.48 -6.64
N SER A 24 -14.95 5.23 -6.21
CA SER A 24 -14.02 4.55 -5.29
C SER A 24 -12.73 4.13 -6.03
N GLU A 25 -12.36 4.87 -7.08
CA GLU A 25 -10.98 5.12 -7.51
C GLU A 25 -10.21 5.88 -6.40
N ASP A 26 -10.33 5.43 -5.15
CA ASP A 26 -9.60 5.93 -3.99
C ASP A 26 -8.12 5.58 -4.20
N ASP A 27 -7.43 6.53 -4.82
CA ASP A 27 -6.01 6.57 -5.11
C ASP A 27 -5.22 5.97 -3.96
N ILE A 28 -4.34 5.01 -4.28
CA ILE A 28 -3.27 4.65 -3.36
C ILE A 28 -2.56 5.95 -2.99
N ILE A 29 -2.51 6.29 -1.70
CA ILE A 29 -1.67 7.39 -1.24
C ILE A 29 -0.24 7.03 -1.63
N SER A 30 0.37 7.84 -2.49
CA SER A 30 1.73 7.59 -2.95
C SER A 30 2.69 7.53 -1.77
N LEU A 31 3.77 6.75 -1.87
CA LEU A 31 4.82 6.74 -0.85
C LEU A 31 5.42 8.12 -0.64
N LYS A 32 5.44 8.96 -1.68
CA LYS A 32 5.89 10.36 -1.58
C LYS A 32 5.02 11.17 -0.63
N ASP A 33 3.70 10.99 -0.66
CA ASP A 33 2.78 11.72 0.22
C ASP A 33 2.73 11.10 1.61
N LEU A 34 2.79 9.77 1.72
CA LEU A 34 2.98 9.09 3.00
C LEU A 34 4.24 9.57 3.72
N TYR A 35 5.35 9.79 3.00
CA TYR A 35 6.59 10.31 3.59
C TYR A 35 6.37 11.66 4.29
N LYS A 36 5.64 12.58 3.66
CA LYS A 36 5.38 13.93 4.20
C LYS A 36 4.55 13.89 5.48
N GLN A 37 3.75 12.85 5.68
CA GLN A 37 2.90 12.67 6.85
C GLN A 37 3.65 12.10 8.07
N GLN A 38 4.89 11.61 7.91
CA GLN A 38 5.63 10.98 9.00
C GLN A 38 6.47 11.96 9.81
N ASN A 39 6.37 11.89 11.14
CA ASN A 39 7.26 12.62 12.05
C ASN A 39 8.56 11.83 12.30
N LEU A 40 9.59 12.04 11.49
CA LEU A 40 10.85 11.29 11.60
C LEU A 40 11.76 11.74 12.76
N LYS A 41 11.36 12.75 13.54
CA LYS A 41 12.15 13.25 14.67
C LYS A 41 12.06 12.37 15.91
N SER A 42 10.97 11.62 16.08
CA SER A 42 10.77 10.73 17.24
C SER A 42 10.98 9.27 16.88
N GLU A 43 11.42 8.45 17.85
CA GLU A 43 11.57 7.00 17.64
C GLU A 43 10.25 6.33 17.24
N ILE A 44 9.14 6.74 17.87
CA ILE A 44 7.79 6.25 17.50
C ILE A 44 7.45 6.61 16.06
N GLY A 45 7.75 7.85 15.64
CA GLY A 45 7.47 8.27 14.26
C GLY A 45 8.36 7.58 13.23
N LYS A 46 9.61 7.26 13.58
CA LYS A 46 10.48 6.39 12.75
C LYS A 46 9.92 4.98 12.63
N LEU A 47 9.42 4.39 13.72
CA LEU A 47 8.80 3.06 13.68
C LEU A 47 7.51 3.05 12.85
N LYS A 48 6.68 4.10 12.94
CA LYS A 48 5.49 4.25 12.07
C LYS A 48 5.90 4.35 10.61
N TYR A 49 6.89 5.18 10.29
CA TYR A 49 7.45 5.28 8.94
C TYR A 49 7.90 3.91 8.42
N LEU A 50 8.71 3.19 9.19
CA LEU A 50 9.21 1.87 8.82
C LEU A 50 8.07 0.88 8.59
N SER A 51 7.06 0.87 9.46
CA SER A 51 5.90 -0.01 9.35
C SER A 51 5.09 0.25 8.09
N HIS A 52 4.67 1.51 7.87
CA HIS A 52 3.83 1.87 6.73
C HIS A 52 4.56 1.69 5.39
N PHE A 53 5.83 2.10 5.31
CA PHE A 53 6.61 1.95 4.09
C PHE A 53 6.89 0.49 3.78
N SER A 54 7.20 -0.34 4.78
CA SER A 54 7.44 -1.76 4.55
C SER A 54 6.17 -2.48 4.10
N LEU A 55 5.02 -2.14 4.68
CA LEU A 55 3.72 -2.67 4.26
C LEU A 55 3.44 -2.35 2.79
N GLN A 56 3.49 -1.08 2.42
CA GLN A 56 3.15 -0.64 1.07
C GLN A 56 4.17 -1.11 0.02
N CYS A 57 5.47 -1.12 0.35
CA CYS A 57 6.50 -1.66 -0.53
C CYS A 57 6.41 -3.17 -0.70
N SER A 58 6.07 -3.90 0.37
CA SER A 58 5.76 -5.33 0.26
C SER A 58 4.61 -5.57 -0.70
N SER A 59 3.47 -4.91 -0.49
CA SER A 59 2.29 -5.01 -1.35
C SER A 59 2.59 -4.68 -2.82
N LEU A 60 3.34 -3.61 -3.07
CA LEU A 60 3.76 -3.23 -4.43
C LEU A 60 4.62 -4.32 -5.07
N PHE A 61 5.62 -4.84 -4.36
CA PHE A 61 6.50 -5.87 -4.89
C PHE A 61 5.80 -7.21 -5.10
N GLN A 62 4.83 -7.58 -4.25
CA GLN A 62 3.97 -8.73 -4.52
C GLN A 62 3.15 -8.53 -5.80
N ALA A 63 2.54 -7.36 -5.97
CA ALA A 63 1.78 -7.04 -7.17
C ALA A 63 2.66 -7.07 -8.42
N ILE A 64 3.87 -6.47 -8.37
CA ILE A 64 4.84 -6.53 -9.46
C ILE A 64 5.21 -7.97 -9.78
N ASN A 65 5.51 -8.80 -8.76
CA ASN A 65 5.93 -10.18 -8.97
C ASN A 65 4.82 -11.06 -9.58
N GLU A 66 3.55 -10.73 -9.34
CA GLU A 66 2.41 -11.45 -9.92
C GLU A 66 2.30 -11.20 -11.44
N VAL A 67 2.59 -9.99 -11.91
CA VAL A 67 2.54 -9.64 -13.35
C VAL A 67 3.89 -9.75 -14.08
N LEU A 68 4.99 -9.67 -13.35
CA LEU A 68 6.37 -9.71 -13.83
C LEU A 68 7.24 -10.51 -12.83
N PRO A 69 7.18 -11.85 -12.87
CA PRO A 69 7.85 -12.71 -11.90
C PRO A 69 9.36 -12.46 -11.79
N ASN A 70 9.84 -12.27 -10.57
CA ASN A 70 11.26 -12.09 -10.24
C ASN A 70 11.53 -12.48 -8.78
N ASN A 71 12.34 -13.53 -8.59
CA ASN A 71 12.64 -14.07 -7.25
C ASN A 71 13.23 -13.02 -6.29
N ASN A 72 14.04 -12.09 -6.78
CA ASN A 72 14.62 -11.04 -5.93
C ASN A 72 13.55 -10.04 -5.45
N ILE A 73 12.55 -9.74 -6.28
CA ILE A 73 11.41 -8.89 -5.92
C ILE A 73 10.53 -9.61 -4.91
N LEU A 74 10.25 -10.90 -5.13
CA LEU A 74 9.48 -11.72 -4.21
C LEU A 74 10.14 -11.79 -2.82
N LEU A 75 11.44 -12.08 -2.77
CA LEU A 75 12.22 -12.11 -1.53
C LEU A 75 12.24 -10.75 -0.83
N ALA A 76 12.38 -9.65 -1.59
CA ALA A 76 12.28 -8.31 -1.03
C ALA A 76 10.90 -8.06 -0.40
N SER A 77 9.83 -8.47 -1.10
CA SER A 77 8.46 -8.38 -0.59
C SER A 77 8.29 -9.12 0.74
N ILE A 78 8.78 -10.37 0.82
CA ILE A 78 8.63 -11.20 2.03
C ILE A 78 9.34 -10.57 3.23
N ASN A 79 10.58 -10.11 3.02
CA ASN A 79 11.35 -9.45 4.08
C ASN A 79 10.71 -8.12 4.54
N LEU A 80 10.12 -7.37 3.61
CA LEU A 80 9.39 -6.15 3.92
C LEU A 80 8.09 -6.45 4.70
N GLN A 81 7.35 -7.50 4.34
CA GLN A 81 6.18 -7.95 5.09
C GLN A 81 6.52 -8.33 6.53
N GLU A 82 7.52 -9.19 6.72
CA GLU A 82 8.00 -9.56 8.06
C GLU A 82 8.43 -8.32 8.85
N GLY A 83 9.12 -7.42 8.17
CA GLY A 83 9.51 -6.13 8.72
C GLY A 83 8.35 -5.23 9.16
N ALA A 84 7.27 -5.18 8.37
CA ALA A 84 6.06 -4.42 8.70
C ALA A 84 5.38 -4.98 9.96
N ILE A 85 5.35 -6.32 10.09
CA ILE A 85 4.80 -7.00 11.27
C ILE A 85 5.64 -6.69 12.51
N ILE A 86 6.96 -6.89 12.43
CA ILE A 86 7.91 -6.62 13.52
C ILE A 86 7.78 -5.18 14.02
N THR A 87 7.79 -4.22 13.11
CA THR A 87 7.70 -2.80 13.45
C THR A 87 6.36 -2.45 14.08
N LYS A 88 5.24 -3.06 13.66
CA LYS A 88 3.94 -2.91 14.34
C LYS A 88 3.93 -3.52 15.74
N ILE A 89 4.54 -4.69 15.93
CA ILE A 89 4.68 -5.31 17.26
C ILE A 89 5.42 -4.35 18.20
N MET A 90 6.52 -3.74 17.74
CA MET A 90 7.27 -2.74 18.52
C MET A 90 6.44 -1.51 18.88
N LEU A 91 5.48 -1.10 18.02
CA LEU A 91 4.61 0.06 18.22
C LEU A 91 3.45 -0.22 19.18
N GLN A 92 2.70 -1.30 18.96
CA GLN A 92 1.44 -1.54 19.65
C GLN A 92 1.60 -2.35 20.94
N LYS A 93 2.64 -3.19 21.04
CA LYS A 93 2.91 -4.08 22.20
C LYS A 93 1.68 -4.89 22.67
N THR A 94 0.77 -5.18 21.76
CA THR A 94 -0.44 -6.00 21.95
C THR A 94 -0.19 -7.43 21.46
N GLU A 95 -1.24 -8.26 21.38
CA GLU A 95 -1.12 -9.64 20.94
C GLU A 95 -0.54 -9.77 19.52
N GLN A 96 0.65 -10.38 19.42
CA GLN A 96 1.42 -10.47 18.18
C GLN A 96 0.66 -11.18 17.05
N ARG A 97 -0.16 -12.17 17.39
CA ARG A 97 -0.95 -12.93 16.41
C ARG A 97 -1.95 -12.03 15.70
N LYS A 98 -2.69 -11.23 16.47
CA LYS A 98 -3.66 -10.28 15.93
C LYS A 98 -2.99 -9.22 15.04
N ILE A 99 -1.84 -8.68 15.48
CA ILE A 99 -1.06 -7.72 14.68
C ILE A 99 -0.65 -8.34 13.33
N LYS A 100 -0.23 -9.61 13.34
CA LYS A 100 0.15 -10.32 12.12
C LYS A 100 -1.04 -10.45 11.17
N GLU A 101 -2.16 -10.97 11.66
CA GLU A 101 -3.39 -11.17 10.87
C GLU A 101 -3.86 -9.84 10.23
N GLU A 102 -3.97 -8.77 11.02
CA GLU A 102 -4.35 -7.43 10.52
C GLU A 102 -3.36 -6.87 9.49
N THR A 103 -2.07 -7.19 9.63
CA THR A 103 -1.03 -6.71 8.70
C THR A 103 -1.06 -7.48 7.39
N ASP A 104 -1.25 -8.80 7.45
CA ASP A 104 -1.36 -9.64 6.27
C ASP A 104 -2.62 -9.27 5.46
N GLU A 105 -3.75 -9.00 6.13
CA GLU A 105 -4.98 -8.48 5.49
C GLU A 105 -4.75 -7.14 4.78
N GLN A 106 -4.08 -6.20 5.44
CA GLN A 106 -3.75 -4.90 4.84
C GLN A 106 -2.80 -5.05 3.64
N ILE A 107 -1.84 -5.99 3.70
CA ILE A 107 -0.93 -6.26 2.59
C ILE A 107 -1.70 -6.80 1.38
N ILE A 108 -2.62 -7.74 1.59
CA ILE A 108 -3.47 -8.30 0.53
C ILE A 108 -4.34 -7.21 -0.09
N PHE A 109 -5.00 -6.39 0.73
CA PHE A 109 -5.81 -5.27 0.27
C PHE A 109 -5.01 -4.31 -0.62
N MET A 110 -3.84 -3.87 -0.15
CA MET A 110 -2.97 -2.95 -0.89
C MET A 110 -2.37 -3.60 -2.15
N LYS A 111 -2.03 -4.90 -2.10
CA LYS A 111 -1.57 -5.65 -3.28
C LYS A 111 -2.62 -5.61 -4.39
N ASN A 112 -3.88 -5.87 -4.04
CA ASN A 112 -4.99 -5.87 -5.00
C ASN A 112 -5.22 -4.49 -5.60
N LYS A 113 -5.08 -3.42 -4.81
CA LYS A 113 -5.11 -2.04 -5.34
C LYS A 113 -3.98 -1.79 -6.36
N TYR A 114 -2.76 -2.21 -6.07
CA TYR A 114 -1.65 -2.06 -7.03
C TYR A 114 -1.86 -2.88 -8.30
N LEU A 115 -2.35 -4.12 -8.18
CA LEU A 115 -2.68 -4.97 -9.32
C LEU A 115 -3.74 -4.33 -10.21
N TYR A 116 -4.79 -3.77 -9.60
CA TYR A 116 -5.80 -3.03 -10.33
C TYR A 116 -5.20 -1.87 -11.13
N LEU A 117 -4.34 -1.05 -10.50
CA LEU A 117 -3.67 0.06 -11.18
C LEU A 117 -2.73 -0.42 -12.30
N MET A 118 -1.98 -1.50 -12.09
CA MET A 118 -1.09 -2.09 -13.10
C MET A 118 -1.88 -2.59 -14.31
N ASN A 119 -3.02 -3.26 -14.08
CA ASN A 119 -3.89 -3.75 -15.15
C ASN A 119 -4.54 -2.60 -15.92
N LYS A 120 -5.01 -1.56 -15.21
CA LYS A 120 -5.53 -0.31 -15.83
C LYS A 120 -4.45 0.34 -16.69
N ASN A 121 -3.22 0.45 -16.18
CA ASN A 121 -2.08 1.01 -16.91
C ASN A 121 -1.70 0.16 -18.14
N LYS A 122 -1.70 -1.17 -18.00
CA LYS A 122 -1.43 -2.09 -19.12
C LYS A 122 -2.45 -1.94 -20.24
N LYS A 123 -3.73 -1.79 -19.89
CA LYS A 123 -4.82 -1.59 -20.84
C LYS A 123 -4.70 -0.25 -21.58
N ALA A 124 -4.34 0.82 -20.87
CA ALA A 124 -4.25 2.17 -21.44
C ALA A 124 -2.94 2.42 -22.22
N ASN A 125 -1.81 1.97 -21.68
CA ASN A 125 -0.47 2.37 -22.11
C ASN A 125 0.40 1.20 -22.58
N GLY A 126 -0.13 -0.03 -22.58
CA GLY A 126 0.59 -1.23 -23.02
C GLY A 126 1.67 -1.73 -22.06
N LYS A 127 1.88 -1.09 -20.91
CA LYS A 127 2.89 -1.45 -19.90
C LYS A 127 2.27 -1.52 -18.50
N TYR A 128 2.75 -2.43 -17.64
CA TYR A 128 2.23 -2.57 -16.28
C TYR A 128 2.73 -1.44 -15.35
N ILE A 129 3.99 -1.06 -15.46
CA ILE A 129 4.67 -0.16 -14.50
C ILE A 129 4.95 1.21 -15.11
N SER A 130 5.73 1.26 -16.19
CA SER A 130 6.07 2.52 -16.86
C SER A 130 4.80 3.18 -17.40
N SER A 131 4.81 4.51 -17.47
CA SER A 131 3.65 5.36 -17.81
C SER A 131 2.58 5.50 -16.71
N SER A 132 2.77 4.89 -15.53
CA SER A 132 2.03 5.25 -14.32
C SER A 132 2.94 5.97 -13.33
N ASP A 133 2.64 7.23 -13.04
CA ASP A 133 3.44 8.03 -12.10
C ASP A 133 3.41 7.44 -10.70
N ILE A 134 2.27 6.93 -10.24
CA ILE A 134 2.14 6.33 -8.90
C ILE A 134 3.00 5.07 -8.80
N ILE A 135 2.82 4.12 -9.73
CA ILE A 135 3.51 2.82 -9.67
C ILE A 135 5.02 3.00 -9.87
N SER A 136 5.42 3.84 -10.83
CA SER A 136 6.84 4.08 -11.13
C SER A 136 7.56 4.79 -9.97
N ASN A 137 6.98 5.86 -9.42
CA ASN A 137 7.57 6.58 -8.29
C ASN A 137 7.64 5.70 -7.03
N ASP A 138 6.56 4.99 -6.69
CA ASP A 138 6.55 4.13 -5.51
C ASP A 138 7.56 2.97 -5.67
N GLN A 139 7.72 2.41 -6.88
CA GLN A 139 8.73 1.39 -7.14
C GLN A 139 10.15 1.94 -6.90
N GLU A 140 10.45 3.15 -7.37
CA GLU A 140 11.75 3.78 -7.13
C GLU A 140 12.02 4.05 -5.65
N ILE A 141 11.01 4.56 -4.94
CA ILE A 141 11.10 4.80 -3.49
C ILE A 141 11.35 3.48 -2.77
N CYS A 142 10.60 2.43 -3.09
CA CYS A 142 10.76 1.11 -2.48
C CYS A 142 12.15 0.52 -2.73
N LYS A 143 12.67 0.61 -3.96
CA LYS A 143 14.03 0.16 -4.28
C LYS A 143 15.09 0.87 -3.42
N LYS A 144 14.93 2.17 -3.17
CA LYS A 144 15.82 2.96 -2.29
C LYS A 144 15.60 2.64 -0.80
N PHE A 145 14.38 2.26 -0.42
CA PHE A 145 14.01 1.92 0.95
C PHE A 145 14.57 0.56 1.40
N VAL A 146 14.50 -0.48 0.56
CA VAL A 146 14.95 -1.86 0.88
C VAL A 146 16.31 -1.92 1.59
N PRO A 147 17.42 -1.37 1.04
CA PRO A 147 18.72 -1.49 1.69
C PRO A 147 18.78 -0.79 3.05
N ARG A 148 18.06 0.34 3.21
CA ARG A 148 17.97 1.06 4.49
C ARG A 148 17.19 0.27 5.52
N PHE A 149 16.08 -0.33 5.09
CA PHE A 149 15.25 -1.17 5.92
C PHE A 149 15.98 -2.44 6.37
N TYR A 150 16.73 -3.07 5.47
CA TYR A 150 17.54 -4.24 5.79
C TYR A 150 18.64 -3.93 6.81
N LYS A 151 19.27 -2.76 6.70
CA LYS A 151 20.21 -2.28 7.73
C LYS A 151 19.52 -2.13 9.08
N PHE A 152 18.32 -1.55 9.12
CA PHE A 152 17.53 -1.44 10.35
C PHE A 152 17.23 -2.82 10.97
N LEU A 153 16.74 -3.78 10.17
CA LEU A 153 16.45 -5.14 10.65
C LEU A 153 17.70 -5.81 11.24
N ARG A 154 18.83 -5.79 10.52
CA ARG A 154 20.09 -6.38 10.98
C ARG A 154 20.62 -5.71 12.25
N SER A 155 20.46 -4.39 12.38
CA SER A 155 20.88 -3.65 13.57
C SER A 155 20.06 -4.00 14.80
N ASN A 156 18.87 -4.61 14.61
CA ASN A 156 17.98 -5.09 15.67
C ASN A 156 17.95 -6.64 15.73
N SER A 157 19.01 -7.30 15.23
CA SER A 157 19.19 -8.76 15.29
C SER A 157 18.13 -9.58 14.54
N PHE A 158 17.43 -8.99 13.57
CA PHE A 158 16.52 -9.73 12.68
C PHE A 158 17.26 -10.35 11.49
N THR A 159 16.96 -11.61 11.23
CA THR A 159 17.49 -12.35 10.07
C THR A 159 16.70 -12.02 8.82
N ILE A 160 17.40 -11.68 7.74
CA ILE A 160 16.81 -11.41 6.42
C ILE A 160 16.85 -12.70 5.62
N LYS A 161 15.71 -13.11 5.05
CA LYS A 161 15.62 -14.22 4.10
C LYS A 161 16.45 -13.90 2.86
N LYS A 162 17.30 -14.85 2.47
CA LYS A 162 18.20 -14.78 1.31
C LYS A 162 17.62 -15.50 0.12
#